data_AF-A0A2E6H7Q9-F1
#
_entry.id   AF-A0A2E6H7Q9-F1
#
_cell.length_a   1.000
_cell.length_b   1.000
_cell.length_c   1.000
_cell.angle_alpha   90.00
_cell.angle_beta   90.00
_cell.angle_gamma   90.00
#
_symmetry.space_group_name_H-M   'P 1'
#
loop_
_entity.id
_entity.type
_entity.pdbx_description
1 polymer ?
#
loop_
_entity_poly.entity_id
_entity_poly.type
_entity_poly.pdbx_seq_one_letter_code
_entity_poly.pdbx_strand_id
1 'polypeptide(L)'
;MKSIALILSLGFSLCTFANQAEVKELVADYLLTSKIEKHPNPEQCYPRRGQCLKVGCEMLGSFGCDSRSEISQMSLACRGNFSGDCLADTKRYLSSIHRNDIEEVEELAKACSGVYGNGCLQTSTSMLSRMEYDDRGELVELIQSCRGLMDGDCTRYVCNQLGRFKCDDREEIMAVNRECAGQ
;
A
#
# COMPACT_ATOMS: atom_id res chain seq x y z
N MET A 1 -18.47 51.14 -35.20
CA MET A 1 -18.85 49.75 -34.87
C MET A 1 -17.59 49.07 -34.34
N LYS A 2 -17.56 48.76 -33.03
CA LYS A 2 -16.37 48.33 -32.29
C LYS A 2 -16.25 46.81 -32.31
N SER A 3 -15.05 46.33 -32.64
CA SER A 3 -14.58 44.95 -32.54
C SER A 3 -14.49 44.49 -31.08
N ILE A 4 -14.88 43.24 -30.79
CA ILE A 4 -14.44 42.51 -29.60
C ILE A 4 -14.16 41.07 -30.05
N ALA A 5 -12.88 40.74 -30.16
CA ALA A 5 -12.38 39.38 -30.36
C ALA A 5 -12.24 38.70 -28.99
N LEU A 6 -12.83 37.53 -28.86
CA LEU A 6 -12.87 36.71 -27.65
C LEU A 6 -11.86 35.57 -27.84
N ILE A 7 -10.70 35.66 -27.18
CA ILE A 7 -9.72 34.57 -27.08
C ILE A 7 -9.36 34.47 -25.60
N LEU A 8 -9.89 33.47 -24.92
CA LEU A 8 -9.50 33.12 -23.57
C LEU A 8 -9.31 31.60 -23.46
N SER A 9 -8.03 31.25 -23.30
CA SER A 9 -7.49 30.18 -22.46
C SER A 9 -7.86 28.73 -22.77
N LEU A 10 -7.11 28.12 -23.70
CA LEU A 10 -6.68 26.72 -23.60
C LEU A 10 -5.34 26.68 -22.84
N GLY A 11 -5.41 26.77 -21.52
CA GLY A 11 -4.27 26.64 -20.62
C GLY A 11 -4.09 25.20 -20.18
N PHE A 12 -3.24 24.46 -20.89
CA PHE A 12 -2.31 23.45 -20.40
C PHE A 12 -2.70 22.62 -19.16
N SER A 13 -3.18 21.40 -19.40
CA SER A 13 -3.11 20.28 -18.45
C SER A 13 -2.17 19.22 -19.04
N LEU A 14 -0.86 19.42 -18.91
CA LEU A 14 0.18 18.56 -19.52
C LEU A 14 1.22 18.01 -18.52
N CYS A 15 1.09 18.23 -17.21
CA CYS A 15 2.14 17.85 -16.26
C CYS A 15 2.05 16.42 -15.67
N THR A 16 1.02 15.63 -15.97
CA THR A 16 0.88 14.29 -15.35
C THR A 16 1.43 13.12 -16.17
N PHE A 17 1.81 13.31 -17.44
CA PHE A 17 2.23 12.19 -18.30
C PHE A 17 3.74 11.90 -18.31
N ALA A 18 4.60 12.84 -17.91
CA ALA A 18 6.04 12.65 -17.96
C ALA A 18 6.54 11.61 -16.92
N ASN A 19 6.01 11.65 -15.70
CA ASN A 19 6.45 10.77 -14.62
C ASN A 19 6.18 9.29 -14.90
N GLN A 20 5.12 8.94 -15.63
CA GLN A 20 4.75 7.54 -15.84
C GLN A 20 5.65 6.81 -16.84
N ALA A 21 6.20 7.50 -17.84
CA ALA A 21 7.08 6.87 -18.82
C ALA A 21 8.43 6.49 -18.20
N GLU A 22 8.98 7.37 -17.37
CA GLU A 22 10.24 7.17 -16.67
C GLU A 22 10.16 6.01 -15.66
N VAL A 23 9.09 5.95 -14.86
CA VAL A 23 8.87 4.84 -13.90
C VAL A 23 8.80 3.50 -14.63
N LYS A 24 8.11 3.42 -15.77
CA LYS A 24 7.98 2.18 -16.55
C LYS A 24 9.31 1.68 -17.09
N GLU A 25 10.18 2.59 -17.53
CA GLU A 25 11.52 2.24 -17.98
C GLU A 25 12.37 1.67 -16.85
N LEU A 26 12.32 2.28 -15.66
CA LEU A 26 13.04 1.82 -14.47
C LEU A 26 12.52 0.47 -13.95
N VAL A 27 11.20 0.25 -13.97
CA VAL A 27 10.63 -1.06 -13.64
C VAL A 27 11.10 -2.11 -14.65
N ALA A 28 11.10 -1.81 -15.95
CA ALA A 28 11.60 -2.74 -16.96
C ALA A 28 13.09 -3.08 -16.74
N ASP A 29 13.91 -2.09 -16.35
CA ASP A 29 15.31 -2.28 -16.01
C ASP A 29 15.50 -3.13 -14.74
N TYR A 30 14.70 -2.90 -13.69
CA TYR A 30 14.64 -3.79 -12.52
C TYR A 30 14.35 -5.24 -12.92
N LEU A 31 13.46 -5.47 -13.88
CA LEU A 31 13.14 -6.82 -14.36
C LEU A 31 14.26 -7.47 -15.17
N LEU A 32 15.07 -6.68 -15.87
CA LEU A 32 16.24 -7.19 -16.58
C LEU A 32 17.36 -7.57 -15.60
N THR A 33 17.52 -6.79 -14.53
CA THR A 33 18.58 -6.99 -13.52
C THR A 33 18.23 -8.09 -12.50
N SER A 34 16.97 -8.22 -12.09
CA SER A 34 16.50 -9.21 -11.10
C SER A 34 16.43 -10.65 -11.60
N LYS A 35 16.65 -10.92 -12.90
CA LYS A 35 16.69 -12.29 -13.46
C LYS A 35 17.81 -13.20 -12.93
N ILE A 36 18.56 -12.75 -11.93
CA ILE A 36 19.58 -13.52 -11.22
C ILE A 36 19.35 -13.40 -9.71
N GLU A 37 18.30 -14.03 -9.20
CA GLU A 37 18.36 -14.89 -8.01
C GLU A 37 16.97 -15.51 -7.77
N LYS A 38 16.87 -16.82 -7.95
CA LYS A 38 15.73 -17.59 -7.48
C LYS A 38 15.67 -17.46 -5.96
N HIS A 39 14.64 -16.81 -5.42
CA HIS A 39 14.38 -16.92 -3.99
C HIS A 39 14.10 -18.38 -3.62
N PRO A 40 14.90 -18.97 -2.72
CA PRO A 40 14.71 -20.33 -2.27
C PRO A 40 13.88 -20.30 -0.98
N ASN A 41 12.55 -20.35 -1.08
CA ASN A 41 11.78 -21.24 -0.19
C ASN A 41 10.32 -21.43 -0.64
N PRO A 42 9.98 -22.56 -1.28
CA PRO A 42 8.59 -22.89 -1.64
C PRO A 42 7.69 -23.23 -0.42
N GLU A 43 8.22 -23.27 0.80
CA GLU A 43 7.44 -23.66 2.00
C GLU A 43 6.53 -22.56 2.59
N GLN A 44 6.59 -21.31 2.12
CA GLN A 44 5.78 -20.21 2.68
C GLN A 44 4.49 -19.89 1.92
N CYS A 45 4.09 -20.71 0.95
CA CYS A 45 2.81 -20.55 0.22
C CYS A 45 1.58 -21.12 0.96
N TYR A 46 1.70 -21.48 2.24
CA TYR A 46 0.51 -21.72 3.07
C TYR A 46 0.22 -20.45 3.87
N PRO A 47 -0.82 -19.67 3.49
CA PRO A 47 -1.26 -18.57 4.32
C PRO A 47 -1.56 -19.16 5.69
N ARG A 48 -1.00 -18.56 6.74
CA ARG A 48 -1.36 -18.90 8.12
C ARG A 48 -2.78 -18.36 8.34
N ARG A 49 -3.76 -19.07 7.76
CA ARG A 49 -5.19 -18.74 7.72
C ARG A 49 -5.65 -18.60 9.17
N GLY A 50 -5.81 -17.37 9.63
CA GLY A 50 -6.11 -17.05 11.02
C GLY A 50 -5.19 -16.02 11.65
N GLN A 51 -4.02 -15.70 11.09
CA GLN A 51 -3.17 -14.64 11.61
C GLN A 51 -3.81 -13.26 11.48
N CYS A 52 -4.43 -12.93 10.34
CA CYS A 52 -5.19 -11.69 10.19
C CYS A 52 -6.31 -11.60 11.25
N LEU A 53 -7.10 -12.67 11.41
CA LEU A 53 -8.17 -12.71 12.42
C LEU A 53 -7.62 -12.52 13.83
N LYS A 54 -6.54 -13.23 14.18
CA LYS A 54 -5.87 -13.10 15.47
C LYS A 54 -5.40 -11.66 15.72
N VAL A 55 -4.67 -11.07 14.77
CA VAL A 55 -4.15 -9.71 14.89
C VAL A 55 -5.27 -8.69 14.98
N GLY A 56 -6.33 -8.84 14.17
CA GLY A 56 -7.51 -7.98 14.20
C GLY A 56 -8.21 -8.02 15.55
N CYS A 57 -8.47 -9.21 16.10
CA CYS A 57 -9.05 -9.34 17.44
C CYS A 57 -8.12 -8.76 18.53
N GLU A 58 -6.80 -8.94 18.41
CA GLU A 58 -5.83 -8.29 19.30
C GLU A 58 -5.81 -6.76 19.18
N MET A 59 -6.22 -6.16 18.06
CA MET A 59 -6.35 -4.70 17.91
C MET A 59 -7.52 -4.16 18.73
N LEU A 60 -8.63 -4.90 18.75
CA LEU A 60 -9.84 -4.52 19.47
C LEU A 60 -9.76 -4.74 20.99
N GLY A 61 -8.70 -5.39 21.46
CA GLY A 61 -8.46 -5.64 22.88
C GLY A 61 -9.40 -6.69 23.47
N SER A 62 -9.75 -6.55 24.76
CA SER A 62 -10.55 -7.55 25.49
C SER A 62 -12.04 -7.57 25.12
N PHE A 63 -12.51 -6.56 24.41
CA PHE A 63 -13.93 -6.37 24.10
C PHE A 63 -14.29 -6.63 22.63
N GLY A 64 -13.31 -6.85 21.75
CA GLY A 64 -13.59 -7.23 20.37
C GLY A 64 -13.32 -8.69 20.10
N CYS A 65 -14.13 -9.25 19.21
CA CYS A 65 -14.18 -10.68 18.92
C CYS A 65 -14.59 -11.53 20.14
N ASP A 66 -15.42 -10.99 21.03
CA ASP A 66 -15.96 -11.73 22.18
C ASP A 66 -17.25 -12.51 21.81
N SER A 67 -17.81 -12.20 20.65
CA SER A 67 -19.03 -12.80 20.13
C SER A 67 -18.81 -13.48 18.77
N ARG A 68 -19.66 -14.47 18.45
CA ARG A 68 -19.61 -15.18 17.16
C ARG A 68 -19.83 -14.25 15.97
N SER A 69 -20.64 -13.20 16.13
CA SER A 69 -20.91 -12.20 15.09
C SER A 69 -19.66 -11.41 14.74
N GLU A 70 -18.94 -10.90 15.74
CA GLU A 70 -17.71 -10.13 15.53
C GLU A 70 -16.59 -10.98 14.93
N ILE A 71 -16.41 -12.22 15.44
CA ILE A 71 -15.46 -13.17 14.86
C ILE A 71 -15.80 -13.44 13.39
N SER A 72 -17.08 -13.61 13.05
CA SER A 72 -17.52 -13.82 11.68
C SER A 72 -17.26 -12.59 10.80
N GLN A 73 -17.57 -11.40 11.29
CA GLN A 73 -17.32 -10.13 10.60
C GLN A 73 -15.84 -9.94 10.31
N MET A 74 -14.98 -10.09 11.33
CA MET A 74 -13.53 -10.00 11.18
C MET A 74 -12.98 -11.09 10.27
N SER A 75 -13.50 -12.32 10.35
CA SER A 75 -13.10 -13.40 9.46
C SER A 75 -13.44 -13.11 7.99
N LEU A 76 -14.54 -12.42 7.72
CA LEU A 76 -14.91 -11.98 6.36
C LEU A 76 -13.99 -10.85 5.88
N ALA A 77 -13.69 -9.89 6.76
CA ALA A 77 -12.76 -8.79 6.48
C ALA A 77 -11.36 -9.31 6.11
N CYS A 78 -10.90 -10.35 6.81
CA CYS A 78 -9.62 -11.00 6.57
C CYS A 78 -9.54 -11.85 5.29
N ARG A 79 -10.62 -11.96 4.51
CA ARG A 79 -10.60 -12.76 3.27
C ARG A 79 -9.60 -12.18 2.27
N GLY A 80 -8.73 -13.04 1.74
CA GLY A 80 -7.69 -12.64 0.78
C GLY A 80 -6.43 -12.04 1.41
N ASN A 81 -6.34 -12.02 2.74
CA ASN A 81 -5.08 -11.72 3.44
C ASN A 81 -4.17 -12.95 3.44
N PHE A 82 -2.90 -12.76 3.05
CA PHE A 82 -1.92 -13.85 2.99
C PHE A 82 -1.25 -14.12 4.35
N SER A 83 -1.10 -13.10 5.19
CA SER A 83 -0.60 -13.21 6.58
C SER A 83 -1.32 -12.22 7.51
N GLY A 84 -0.85 -12.09 8.76
CA GLY A 84 -1.28 -11.03 9.68
C GLY A 84 -0.35 -9.81 9.68
N ASP A 85 0.72 -9.81 8.89
CA ASP A 85 1.82 -8.84 9.02
C ASP A 85 1.43 -7.46 8.52
N CYS A 86 0.73 -7.36 7.39
CA CYS A 86 0.19 -6.09 6.89
C CYS A 86 -0.69 -5.43 7.95
N LEU A 87 -1.65 -6.19 8.50
CA LEU A 87 -2.55 -5.67 9.53
C LEU A 87 -1.81 -5.33 10.82
N ALA A 88 -0.82 -6.14 11.22
CA ALA A 88 -0.01 -5.90 12.41
C ALA A 88 0.83 -4.63 12.30
N ASP A 89 1.39 -4.34 11.12
CA ASP A 89 2.20 -3.14 10.90
C ASP A 89 1.36 -1.86 10.94
N THR A 90 0.07 -1.90 10.61
CA THR A 90 -0.81 -0.73 10.78
C THR A 90 -0.83 -0.21 12.23
N LYS A 91 -0.62 -1.09 13.23
CA LYS A 91 -0.49 -0.70 14.66
C LYS A 91 0.71 0.23 14.92
N ARG A 92 1.72 0.24 14.04
CA ARG A 92 2.93 1.07 14.18
C ARG A 92 2.72 2.48 13.64
N TYR A 93 1.80 2.61 12.69
CA TYR A 93 1.56 3.86 11.95
C TYR A 93 0.36 4.62 12.52
N LEU A 94 -0.70 3.91 12.91
CA LEU A 94 -1.90 4.53 13.47
C LEU A 94 -1.88 4.52 15.00
N SER A 95 -2.33 5.63 15.59
CA SER A 95 -2.65 5.69 17.02
C SER A 95 -3.76 4.71 17.38
N SER A 96 -3.91 4.37 18.67
CA SER A 96 -4.99 3.48 19.12
C SER A 96 -6.39 4.05 18.89
N ILE A 97 -6.51 5.38 18.68
CA ILE A 97 -7.80 6.05 18.47
C ILE A 97 -8.39 5.72 17.09
N HIS A 98 -7.55 5.35 16.11
CA HIS A 98 -7.98 5.01 14.74
C HIS A 98 -8.09 3.50 14.50
N ARG A 99 -8.15 2.71 15.58
CA ARG A 99 -8.18 1.24 15.52
C ARG A 99 -8.84 0.61 16.75
N ASN A 100 -9.77 1.30 17.39
CA ASN A 100 -10.43 0.84 18.61
C ASN A 100 -11.86 0.37 18.40
N ASP A 101 -12.42 0.55 17.20
CA ASP A 101 -13.70 -0.04 16.81
C ASP A 101 -13.53 -1.16 15.76
N ILE A 102 -14.53 -2.03 15.66
CA ILE A 102 -14.45 -3.19 14.77
C ILE A 102 -14.48 -2.78 13.30
N GLU A 103 -15.18 -1.69 12.98
CA GLU A 103 -15.30 -1.14 11.64
C GLU A 103 -13.95 -0.60 11.10
N GLU A 104 -13.15 0.07 11.94
CA GLU A 104 -11.81 0.56 11.64
C GLU A 104 -10.86 -0.59 11.35
N VAL A 105 -10.85 -1.59 12.24
CA VAL A 105 -9.97 -2.76 12.06
C VAL A 105 -10.41 -3.59 10.86
N GLU A 106 -11.72 -3.69 10.60
CA GLU A 106 -12.26 -4.33 9.41
C GLU A 106 -11.83 -3.61 8.12
N GLU A 107 -11.84 -2.28 8.09
CA GLU A 107 -11.38 -1.50 6.95
C GLU A 107 -9.89 -1.75 6.65
N LEU A 108 -9.04 -1.74 7.69
CA LEU A 108 -7.62 -2.05 7.56
C LEU A 108 -7.39 -3.49 7.09
N ALA A 109 -8.14 -4.45 7.63
CA ALA A 109 -8.07 -5.86 7.23
C ALA A 109 -8.47 -6.06 5.75
N LYS A 110 -9.50 -5.35 5.29
CA LYS A 110 -9.91 -5.33 3.88
C LYS A 110 -8.86 -4.67 2.98
N ALA A 111 -8.23 -3.60 3.45
CA ALA A 111 -7.15 -2.93 2.72
C ALA A 111 -5.97 -3.88 2.45
N CYS A 112 -5.59 -4.67 3.46
CA CYS A 112 -4.53 -5.68 3.40
C CYS A 112 -4.85 -6.91 2.51
N SER A 113 -6.09 -7.04 2.02
CA SER A 113 -6.43 -8.11 1.07
C SER A 113 -5.62 -7.97 -0.21
N GLY A 114 -4.93 -9.04 -0.61
CA GLY A 114 -4.05 -9.04 -1.78
C GLY A 114 -2.63 -8.51 -1.53
N VAL A 115 -2.29 -8.12 -0.30
CA VAL A 115 -0.94 -7.64 0.08
C VAL A 115 -0.15 -8.81 0.68
N TYR A 116 1.07 -9.01 0.17
CA TYR A 116 1.97 -10.07 0.64
C TYR A 116 2.93 -9.51 1.71
N GLY A 117 2.86 -10.07 2.91
CA GLY A 117 3.71 -9.63 4.03
C GLY A 117 3.52 -8.13 4.35
N ASN A 118 4.62 -7.46 4.67
CA ASN A 118 4.67 -6.03 4.99
C ASN A 118 5.83 -5.28 4.31
N GLY A 119 6.59 -5.93 3.42
CA GLY A 119 7.79 -5.36 2.80
C GLY A 119 7.52 -4.11 1.97
N CYS A 120 6.45 -4.13 1.16
CA CYS A 120 6.01 -2.94 0.41
C CYS A 120 5.64 -1.80 1.36
N LEU A 121 4.77 -2.06 2.34
CA LEU A 121 4.30 -1.02 3.27
C LEU A 121 5.44 -0.41 4.10
N GLN A 122 6.37 -1.23 4.60
CA GLN A 122 7.56 -0.75 5.32
C GLN A 122 8.46 0.10 4.43
N THR A 123 8.65 -0.32 3.17
CA THR A 123 9.48 0.43 2.23
C THR A 123 8.85 1.77 1.90
N SER A 124 7.56 1.80 1.56
CA SER A 124 6.82 3.03 1.30
C SER A 124 6.86 3.99 2.49
N THR A 125 6.53 3.51 3.70
CA THR A 125 6.53 4.36 4.91
C THR A 125 7.92 4.81 5.36
N SER A 126 8.99 4.12 4.94
CA SER A 126 10.38 4.55 5.19
C SER A 126 10.83 5.70 4.28
N MET A 127 10.15 5.90 3.14
CA MET A 127 10.42 6.98 2.19
C MET A 127 9.56 8.21 2.47
N LEU A 128 8.39 8.00 3.04
CA LEU A 128 7.43 9.06 3.35
C LEU A 128 7.65 9.66 4.73
N SER A 129 7.29 10.95 4.86
CA SER A 129 7.13 11.57 6.17
C SER A 129 5.92 10.96 6.91
N ARG A 130 5.92 10.96 8.24
CA ARG A 130 4.78 10.42 9.01
C ARG A 130 3.45 11.12 8.70
N MET A 131 3.48 12.39 8.30
CA MET A 131 2.27 13.17 7.97
C MET A 131 1.60 12.72 6.67
N GLU A 132 2.24 11.85 5.89
CA GLU A 132 1.69 11.32 4.64
C GLU A 132 0.81 10.08 4.88
N TYR A 133 0.87 9.49 6.07
CA TYR A 133 0.21 8.21 6.38
C TYR A 133 -0.23 8.07 7.85
N ASP A 134 -0.35 9.17 8.59
CA ASP A 134 -0.81 9.15 9.98
C ASP A 134 -2.33 9.15 10.12
N ASP A 135 -3.06 9.46 9.05
CA ASP A 135 -4.49 9.23 8.95
C ASP A 135 -4.82 7.82 8.42
N ARG A 136 -5.95 7.28 8.90
CA ARG A 136 -6.41 5.95 8.53
C ARG A 136 -6.71 5.85 7.02
N GLY A 137 -7.38 6.83 6.44
CA GLY A 137 -7.73 6.82 5.02
C GLY A 137 -6.48 6.83 4.14
N GLU A 138 -5.52 7.67 4.50
CA GLU A 138 -4.22 7.77 3.82
C GLU A 138 -3.43 6.46 3.87
N LEU A 139 -3.37 5.84 5.06
CA LEU A 139 -2.71 4.55 5.22
C LEU A 139 -3.44 3.44 4.43
N VAL A 140 -4.78 3.47 4.40
CA VAL A 140 -5.58 2.52 3.61
C VAL A 140 -5.25 2.64 2.12
N GLU A 141 -5.19 3.86 1.59
CA GLU A 141 -4.81 4.09 0.18
C GLU A 141 -3.40 3.60 -0.12
N LEU A 142 -2.46 3.86 0.79
CA LEU A 142 -1.08 3.39 0.67
C LEU A 142 -0.99 1.86 0.69
N ILE A 143 -1.68 1.20 1.63
CA ILE A 143 -1.76 -0.28 1.70
C ILE A 143 -2.34 -0.85 0.41
N GLN A 144 -3.41 -0.26 -0.12
CA GLN A 144 -4.05 -0.73 -1.34
C GLN A 144 -3.12 -0.62 -2.57
N SER A 145 -2.20 0.35 -2.59
CA SER A 145 -1.18 0.45 -3.64
C SER A 145 -0.18 -0.71 -3.63
N CYS A 146 0.01 -1.38 -2.47
CA CYS A 146 0.90 -2.52 -2.30
C CYS A 146 0.33 -3.88 -2.77
N ARG A 147 -0.89 -3.91 -3.32
CA ARG A 147 -1.52 -5.16 -3.75
C ARG A 147 -0.73 -5.81 -4.89
N GLY A 148 -0.42 -7.09 -4.75
CA GLY A 148 0.34 -7.81 -5.77
C GLY A 148 1.85 -7.62 -5.69
N LEU A 149 2.38 -6.92 -4.67
CA LEU A 149 3.82 -6.78 -4.43
C LEU A 149 4.22 -7.78 -3.35
N MET A 150 5.24 -8.59 -3.64
CA MET A 150 5.78 -9.57 -2.69
C MET A 150 6.67 -8.92 -1.63
N ASP A 151 7.42 -7.89 -2.01
CA ASP A 151 8.35 -7.14 -1.17
C ASP A 151 8.36 -5.64 -1.54
N GLY A 152 9.38 -4.90 -1.12
CA GLY A 152 9.57 -3.49 -1.47
C GLY A 152 10.81 -3.22 -2.33
N ASP A 153 11.41 -4.26 -2.92
CA ASP A 153 12.70 -4.14 -3.60
C ASP A 153 12.57 -3.39 -4.94
N CYS A 154 11.50 -3.66 -5.69
CA CYS A 154 11.17 -2.89 -6.89
C CYS A 154 10.96 -1.40 -6.56
N THR A 155 10.15 -1.09 -5.56
CA THR A 155 9.91 0.30 -5.11
C THR A 155 11.22 0.98 -4.70
N ARG A 156 12.06 0.28 -3.93
CA ARG A 156 13.38 0.80 -3.51
C ARG A 156 14.31 1.04 -4.69
N TYR A 157 14.33 0.13 -5.67
CA TYR A 157 15.12 0.28 -6.87
C TYR A 157 14.71 1.54 -7.64
N VAL A 158 13.42 1.64 -7.98
CA VAL A 158 12.87 2.77 -8.76
C VAL A 158 13.14 4.10 -8.04
N CYS A 159 12.85 4.18 -6.74
CA CYS A 159 13.07 5.40 -5.97
C CYS A 159 14.55 5.79 -5.82
N ASN A 160 15.46 4.81 -5.77
CA ASN A 160 16.89 5.10 -5.77
C ASN A 160 17.36 5.68 -7.11
N GLN A 161 16.75 5.30 -8.23
CA GLN A 161 17.09 5.80 -9.57
C GLN A 161 16.48 7.18 -9.85
N LEU A 162 15.21 7.39 -9.49
CA LEU A 162 14.54 8.69 -9.66
C LEU A 162 15.12 9.78 -8.74
N GLY A 163 15.75 9.36 -7.64
CA GLY A 163 16.27 10.26 -6.62
C GLY A 163 15.21 10.65 -5.59
N ARG A 164 15.65 11.33 -4.52
CA ARG A 164 14.83 11.57 -3.31
C ARG A 164 13.59 12.43 -3.53
N PHE A 165 13.57 13.29 -4.55
CA PHE A 165 12.48 14.26 -4.80
C PHE A 165 11.34 13.71 -5.68
N LYS A 166 11.35 12.40 -5.93
CA LYS A 166 10.40 11.70 -6.81
C LYS A 166 9.73 10.51 -6.13
N CYS A 167 9.97 10.40 -4.83
CA CYS A 167 9.52 9.35 -3.93
C CYS A 167 9.44 9.90 -2.50
N ASP A 168 9.12 11.18 -2.34
CA ASP A 168 8.96 11.85 -1.06
C ASP A 168 7.50 12.25 -0.76
N ASP A 169 6.60 12.13 -1.74
CA ASP A 169 5.15 12.25 -1.54
C ASP A 169 4.41 10.91 -1.72
N ARG A 170 3.23 10.82 -1.07
CA ARG A 170 2.44 9.59 -1.05
C ARG A 170 1.99 9.18 -2.45
N GLU A 171 1.54 10.13 -3.27
CA GLU A 171 1.00 9.87 -4.59
C GLU A 171 2.05 9.28 -5.55
N GLU A 172 3.29 9.76 -5.48
CA GLU A 172 4.45 9.26 -6.21
C GLU A 172 4.80 7.82 -5.79
N ILE A 173 4.87 7.55 -4.48
CA ILE A 173 5.11 6.20 -3.96
C ILE A 173 4.00 5.23 -4.39
N MET A 174 2.74 5.66 -4.32
CA MET A 174 1.60 4.85 -4.76
C MET A 174 1.65 4.57 -6.27
N ALA A 175 2.12 5.52 -7.08
CA ALA A 175 2.32 5.31 -8.51
C ALA A 175 3.43 4.26 -8.76
N VAL A 176 4.57 4.37 -8.08
CA VAL A 176 5.66 3.39 -8.17
C VAL A 176 5.19 2.00 -7.74
N ASN A 177 4.48 1.89 -6.61
CA ASN A 177 3.95 0.61 -6.14
C ASN A 177 3.04 -0.04 -7.19
N ARG A 178 2.13 0.71 -7.81
CA ARG A 178 1.24 0.16 -8.86
C ARG A 178 1.99 -0.32 -10.10
N GLU A 179 3.06 0.36 -10.50
CA GLU A 179 3.89 -0.06 -11.64
C GLU A 179 4.75 -1.29 -11.27
N CYS A 180 5.11 -1.44 -9.99
CA CYS A 180 5.79 -2.61 -9.43
C CYS A 180 4.85 -3.80 -9.13
N ALA A 181 3.54 -3.68 -9.32
CA ALA A 181 2.60 -4.75 -8.99
C ALA A 181 2.70 -5.95 -9.94
N GLY A 182 2.65 -7.17 -9.40
CA GLY A 182 2.73 -8.41 -10.17
C GLY A 182 4.14 -8.97 -10.37
N GLN A 183 5.12 -8.42 -9.63
CA GLN A 183 6.50 -8.90 -9.55
C GLN A 183 6.69 -9.83 -8.35
#